data_AF-U2V7V9-F1
#
_entry.id   AF-U2V7V9-F1
#
_cell.length_a   1.000
_cell.length_b   1.000
_cell.length_c   1.000
_cell.angle_alpha   90.00
_cell.angle_beta   90.00
_cell.angle_gamma   90.00
#
_symmetry.space_group_name_H-M   'P 1'
#
loop_
_entity.id
_entity.type
_entity.pdbx_description
1 polymer ?
#
loop_
_entity_poly.entity_id
_entity_poly.type
_entity_poly.pdbx_seq_one_letter_code
_entity_poly.pdbx_strand_id
1 'polypeptide(L)'
;MDVDLDQAQQEARQAGLELIKGESGLVLTDGVMELSCDFTALLPRLRQDRLARELVVRAARIKAVTQPVVVDATAGLGEDSLLFAAAGCKVLLFESDAVIAALLRDGLQRAAHVAQLAPVVARMQLFESNSVDVLPSLAYKVDVVYLDPMFPGRTKSAAVKKKFQLLHHLEQPCTDERALLHAALAANPRKVLVKRPLKAPTLAASRPSYSLLGKAVRFDVIVPPHTLSQ
;
A
#
# COMPACT_ATOMS: atom_id res chain seq x y z
N MET A 1 2.10 1.58 27.66
CA MET A 1 1.15 2.34 26.83
C MET A 1 2.01 2.93 25.73
N ASP A 2 1.86 2.42 24.51
CA ASP A 2 2.80 2.64 23.40
C ASP A 2 2.89 4.13 23.04
N VAL A 3 4.11 4.66 23.09
CA VAL A 3 4.43 6.04 22.70
C VAL A 3 3.93 6.34 21.27
N ASP A 4 3.93 5.33 20.40
CA ASP A 4 3.46 5.43 19.01
C ASP A 4 1.95 5.71 18.90
N LEU A 5 1.14 5.19 19.83
CA LEU A 5 -0.31 5.44 19.86
C LEU A 5 -0.63 6.87 20.31
N ASP A 6 0.19 7.46 21.19
CA ASP A 6 0.01 8.84 21.66
C ASP A 6 0.29 9.86 20.53
N GLN A 7 1.33 9.62 19.72
CA GLN A 7 1.60 10.45 18.54
C GLN A 7 0.46 10.35 17.52
N ALA A 8 0.07 9.13 17.15
CA ALA A 8 -1.02 8.90 16.21
C ALA A 8 -2.33 9.55 16.71
N GLN A 9 -2.63 9.43 18.01
CA GLN A 9 -3.80 10.08 18.60
C GLN A 9 -3.76 11.60 18.47
N GLN A 10 -2.59 12.22 18.66
CA GLN A 10 -2.42 13.66 18.57
C GLN A 10 -2.59 14.15 17.12
N GLU A 11 -2.05 13.43 16.14
CA GLU A 11 -2.21 13.72 14.71
C GLU A 11 -3.69 13.58 14.29
N ALA A 12 -4.37 12.51 14.71
CA ALA A 12 -5.80 12.32 14.45
C ALA A 12 -6.63 13.51 14.98
N ARG A 13 -6.36 13.96 16.21
CA ARG A 13 -7.07 15.11 16.82
C ARG A 13 -6.83 16.42 16.06
N GLN A 14 -5.63 16.64 15.53
CA GLN A 14 -5.34 17.81 14.69
C GLN A 14 -6.16 17.82 13.40
N ALA A 15 -6.52 16.64 12.88
CA ALA A 15 -7.38 16.47 11.71
C ALA A 15 -8.90 16.49 12.05
N GLY A 16 -9.26 16.72 13.31
CA GLY A 16 -10.66 16.66 13.79
C GLY A 16 -11.21 15.23 13.92
N LEU A 17 -10.33 14.25 14.08
CA LEU A 17 -10.64 12.82 14.21
C LEU A 17 -10.19 12.27 15.56
N GLU A 18 -10.66 11.08 15.90
CA GLU A 18 -10.22 10.34 17.08
C GLU A 18 -9.82 8.91 16.73
N LEU A 19 -8.72 8.44 17.33
CA LEU A 19 -8.41 7.02 17.40
C LEU A 19 -9.01 6.44 18.67
N ILE A 20 -9.78 5.35 18.54
CA ILE A 20 -10.46 4.69 19.66
C ILE A 20 -10.12 3.21 19.59
N LYS A 21 -9.72 2.64 20.73
CA LYS A 21 -9.55 1.19 20.86
C LYS A 21 -10.88 0.57 21.27
N GLY A 22 -11.52 -0.14 20.36
CA GLY A 22 -12.76 -0.88 20.59
C GLY A 22 -12.54 -2.39 20.69
N GLU A 23 -13.62 -3.15 20.84
CA GLU A 23 -13.57 -4.63 20.89
C GLU A 23 -13.06 -5.25 19.58
N SER A 24 -13.27 -4.57 18.45
CA SER A 24 -12.84 -5.02 17.13
C SER A 24 -11.44 -4.52 16.72
N GLY A 25 -10.70 -3.88 17.64
CA GLY A 25 -9.39 -3.28 17.38
C GLY A 25 -9.41 -1.75 17.37
N LEU A 26 -8.40 -1.17 16.73
CA LEU A 26 -8.23 0.27 16.61
C LEU A 26 -9.11 0.83 15.48
N VAL A 27 -9.85 1.90 15.79
CA VAL A 27 -10.80 2.56 14.91
C VAL A 27 -10.48 4.05 14.84
N LEU A 28 -10.52 4.61 13.64
CA LEU A 28 -10.50 6.05 13.38
C LEU A 28 -11.94 6.53 13.14
N THR A 29 -12.34 7.62 13.79
CA THR A 29 -13.71 8.14 13.71
C THR A 29 -13.79 9.67 13.76
N ASP A 30 -14.83 10.23 13.15
CA ASP A 30 -15.26 11.63 13.30
C ASP A 30 -16.53 11.74 14.18
N GLY A 31 -16.95 10.65 14.81
CA GLY A 31 -18.19 10.52 15.57
C GLY A 31 -19.41 10.07 14.75
N VAL A 32 -19.30 10.00 13.42
CA VAL A 32 -20.37 9.55 12.51
C VAL A 32 -19.94 8.35 11.67
N MET A 33 -18.69 8.35 11.21
CA MET A 33 -18.10 7.31 10.39
C MET A 33 -16.94 6.65 11.11
N GLU A 34 -16.73 5.37 10.82
CA GLU A 34 -15.64 4.59 11.39
C GLU A 34 -14.81 3.92 10.29
N LEU A 35 -13.50 3.89 10.50
CA LEU A 35 -12.53 3.21 9.68
C LEU A 35 -11.59 2.37 10.54
N SER A 36 -11.41 1.11 10.15
CA SER A 36 -10.41 0.22 10.73
C SER A 36 -9.76 -0.61 9.62
N CYS A 37 -8.53 -1.08 9.87
CA CYS A 37 -7.88 -2.04 8.98
C CYS A 37 -8.40 -3.45 9.28
N ASP A 38 -9.26 -4.01 8.43
CA ASP A 38 -9.78 -5.37 8.61
C ASP A 38 -9.50 -6.25 7.39
N PHE A 39 -8.47 -7.09 7.52
CA PHE A 39 -8.08 -8.04 6.49
C PHE A 39 -9.05 -9.21 6.32
N THR A 40 -9.94 -9.49 7.29
CA THR A 40 -10.92 -10.59 7.16
C THR A 40 -11.93 -10.30 6.05
N ALA A 41 -12.26 -9.03 5.82
CA ALA A 41 -13.09 -8.58 4.71
C ALA A 41 -12.51 -8.92 3.33
N LEU A 42 -11.20 -9.18 3.23
CA LEU A 42 -10.50 -9.52 1.99
C LEU A 42 -10.36 -11.03 1.76
N LEU A 43 -10.70 -11.89 2.72
CA LEU A 43 -10.63 -13.35 2.58
C LEU A 43 -11.27 -13.90 1.29
N PRO A 44 -12.45 -13.41 0.84
CA PRO A 44 -13.04 -13.88 -0.41
C PRO A 44 -12.20 -13.60 -1.66
N ARG A 45 -11.27 -12.63 -1.62
CA ARG A 45 -10.34 -12.31 -2.72
C ARG A 45 -9.08 -13.19 -2.70
N LEU A 46 -8.71 -13.74 -1.54
CA LEU A 46 -7.50 -14.56 -1.38
C LEU A 46 -7.63 -15.99 -1.91
N ARG A 47 -8.85 -16.43 -2.23
CA ARG A 47 -9.08 -17.72 -2.88
C ARG A 47 -8.25 -17.84 -4.17
N GLN A 48 -7.52 -18.95 -4.35
CA GLN A 48 -6.56 -19.11 -5.45
C GLN A 48 -7.13 -18.78 -6.84
N ASP A 49 -8.37 -19.22 -7.12
CA ASP A 49 -9.04 -18.98 -8.40
C ASP A 49 -9.31 -17.50 -8.71
N ARG A 50 -9.45 -16.69 -7.65
CA ARG A 50 -9.69 -15.25 -7.72
C ARG A 50 -8.40 -14.45 -7.62
N LEU A 51 -7.52 -14.84 -6.70
CA LEU A 51 -6.22 -14.21 -6.47
C LEU A 51 -5.37 -14.20 -7.75
N ALA A 52 -5.34 -15.31 -8.49
CA ALA A 52 -4.62 -15.38 -9.76
C ALA A 52 -5.16 -14.43 -10.85
N ARG A 53 -6.40 -13.94 -10.69
CA ARG A 53 -7.07 -13.01 -11.61
C ARG A 53 -6.93 -11.55 -11.16
N GLU A 54 -6.51 -11.30 -9.92
CA GLU A 54 -6.27 -9.95 -9.41
C GLU A 54 -5.23 -9.24 -10.29
N LEU A 55 -5.59 -8.06 -10.79
CA LEU A 55 -4.78 -7.35 -11.77
C LEU A 55 -3.41 -6.96 -11.18
N VAL A 56 -3.40 -6.59 -9.90
CA VAL A 56 -2.20 -6.23 -9.13
C VAL A 56 -1.23 -7.42 -9.00
N VAL A 57 -1.74 -8.62 -8.72
CA VAL A 57 -0.96 -9.87 -8.67
C VAL A 57 -0.37 -10.20 -10.04
N ARG A 58 -1.17 -10.07 -11.10
CA ARG A 58 -0.70 -10.28 -12.48
C ARG A 58 0.38 -9.27 -12.86
N ALA A 59 0.24 -8.01 -12.44
CA ALA A 59 1.20 -6.95 -12.69
C ALA A 59 2.53 -7.21 -11.97
N ALA A 60 2.51 -7.71 -10.73
CA ALA A 60 3.71 -8.02 -9.95
C ALA A 60 4.42 -9.31 -10.35
N ARG A 61 3.73 -10.25 -11.00
CA ARG A 61 4.32 -11.56 -11.35
C ARG A 61 5.66 -11.45 -12.07
N ILE A 62 6.67 -12.16 -11.58
CA ILE A 62 8.01 -12.28 -12.19
C ILE A 62 8.26 -13.76 -12.49
N LYS A 63 8.81 -14.04 -13.67
CA LYS A 63 9.18 -15.41 -14.06
C LYS A 63 10.47 -15.82 -13.34
N ALA A 64 10.58 -17.09 -12.97
CA ALA A 64 11.78 -17.69 -12.37
C ALA A 64 12.25 -17.05 -11.04
N VAL A 65 11.34 -16.44 -10.27
CA VAL A 65 11.61 -15.98 -8.91
C VAL A 65 10.63 -16.67 -7.97
N THR A 66 11.13 -17.50 -7.05
CA THR A 66 10.32 -18.37 -6.18
C THR A 66 9.55 -17.59 -5.12
N GLN A 67 10.18 -16.57 -4.52
CA GLN A 67 9.55 -15.69 -3.54
C GLN A 67 9.98 -14.25 -3.80
N PRO A 68 9.26 -13.52 -4.68
CA PRO A 68 9.62 -12.14 -4.99
C PRO A 68 9.52 -11.25 -3.74
N VAL A 69 10.43 -10.28 -3.63
CA VAL A 69 10.33 -9.19 -2.66
C VAL A 69 9.60 -8.02 -3.30
N VAL A 70 8.43 -7.69 -2.76
CA VAL A 70 7.64 -6.53 -3.15
C VAL A 70 7.80 -5.46 -2.07
N VAL A 71 8.15 -4.24 -2.48
CA VAL A 71 8.05 -3.06 -1.62
C VAL A 71 6.78 -2.33 -1.99
N ASP A 72 5.85 -2.19 -1.04
CA ASP A 72 4.72 -1.28 -1.13
C ASP A 72 5.13 0.05 -0.50
N ALA A 73 5.41 1.05 -1.34
CA ALA A 73 5.97 2.33 -0.91
C ALA A 73 4.90 3.31 -0.40
N THR A 74 3.62 2.93 -0.49
CA THR A 74 2.44 3.74 -0.17
C THR A 74 1.37 2.82 0.42
N ALA A 75 1.71 2.18 1.55
CA ALA A 75 0.99 1.01 2.03
C ALA A 75 -0.48 1.28 2.35
N GLY A 76 -0.81 2.45 2.89
CA GLY A 76 -2.17 2.77 3.32
C GLY A 76 -2.67 1.71 4.32
N LEU A 77 -3.86 1.15 4.07
CA LEU A 77 -4.41 0.06 4.88
C LEU A 77 -3.95 -1.35 4.45
N GLY A 78 -2.98 -1.45 3.52
CA GLY A 78 -2.32 -2.70 3.16
C GLY A 78 -3.16 -3.69 2.34
N GLU A 79 -4.27 -3.26 1.72
CA GLU A 79 -5.15 -4.19 0.99
C GLU A 79 -4.46 -4.87 -0.20
N ASP A 80 -3.78 -4.10 -1.05
CA ASP A 80 -3.04 -4.65 -2.20
C ASP A 80 -1.78 -5.42 -1.73
N SER A 81 -1.15 -4.97 -0.65
CA SER A 81 -0.07 -5.68 0.04
C SER A 81 -0.48 -7.08 0.50
N LEU A 82 -1.70 -7.25 1.04
CA LEU A 82 -2.23 -8.56 1.41
C LEU A 82 -2.35 -9.48 0.18
N LEU A 83 -2.72 -8.94 -0.99
CA LEU A 83 -2.81 -9.73 -2.23
C LEU A 83 -1.43 -10.18 -2.72
N PHE A 84 -0.40 -9.33 -2.63
CA PHE A 84 0.98 -9.74 -2.92
C PHE A 84 1.46 -10.84 -1.98
N ALA A 85 1.22 -10.68 -0.68
CA ALA A 85 1.58 -11.66 0.34
C ALA A 85 0.86 -13.00 0.11
N ALA A 86 -0.44 -12.96 -0.19
CA ALA A 86 -1.23 -14.15 -0.47
C ALA A 86 -0.77 -14.85 -1.75
N ALA A 87 -0.24 -14.09 -2.73
CA ALA A 87 0.38 -14.64 -3.94
C ALA A 87 1.79 -15.21 -3.68
N GLY A 88 2.26 -15.19 -2.43
CA GLY A 88 3.51 -15.80 -1.98
C GLY A 88 4.67 -14.82 -1.81
N CYS A 89 4.51 -13.55 -2.15
CA CYS A 89 5.58 -12.55 -2.06
C CYS A 89 5.96 -12.26 -0.60
N LYS A 90 7.22 -11.89 -0.37
CA LYS A 90 7.60 -11.14 0.85
C LYS A 90 7.26 -9.67 0.58
N VAL A 91 6.57 -9.01 1.51
CA VAL A 91 6.10 -7.63 1.33
C VAL A 91 6.69 -6.74 2.40
N LEU A 92 7.37 -5.67 1.99
CA LEU A 92 7.82 -4.58 2.87
C LEU A 92 6.86 -3.40 2.65
N LEU A 93 6.12 -3.02 3.68
CA LEU A 93 5.09 -1.98 3.65
C LEU A 93 5.66 -0.71 4.26
N PHE A 94 5.61 0.40 3.54
CA PHE A 94 6.01 1.71 4.04
C PHE A 94 4.78 2.60 4.19
N GLU A 95 4.56 3.09 5.39
CA GLU A 95 3.54 4.08 5.70
C GLU A 95 4.17 5.19 6.54
N SER A 96 3.98 6.44 6.14
CA SER A 96 4.56 7.61 6.81
C SER A 96 3.58 8.33 7.73
N ASP A 97 2.27 8.19 7.48
CA ASP A 97 1.24 8.78 8.33
C ASP A 97 1.07 7.91 9.60
N ALA A 98 1.28 8.52 10.78
CA ALA A 98 1.30 7.74 12.03
C ALA A 98 -0.09 7.16 12.37
N VAL A 99 -1.17 7.83 11.97
CA VAL A 99 -2.54 7.36 12.18
C VAL A 99 -2.83 6.12 11.33
N ILE A 100 -2.52 6.18 10.04
CA ILE A 100 -2.71 5.06 9.11
C ILE A 100 -1.80 3.89 9.50
N ALA A 101 -0.55 4.18 9.84
CA ALA A 101 0.40 3.17 10.33
C ALA A 101 -0.11 2.46 11.60
N ALA A 102 -0.69 3.19 12.55
CA ALA A 102 -1.29 2.61 13.75
C ALA A 102 -2.48 1.69 13.42
N LEU A 103 -3.37 2.11 12.52
CA LEU A 103 -4.49 1.29 12.05
C LEU A 103 -4.00 0.01 11.35
N LEU A 104 -3.00 0.14 10.46
CA LEU A 104 -2.42 -0.99 9.73
C LEU A 104 -1.72 -1.98 10.69
N ARG A 105 -0.96 -1.48 11.67
CA ARG A 105 -0.31 -2.30 12.69
C ARG A 105 -1.32 -3.13 13.48
N ASP A 106 -2.38 -2.48 13.97
CA ASP A 106 -3.47 -3.15 14.69
C ASP A 106 -4.15 -4.21 13.79
N GLY A 107 -4.40 -3.87 12.52
CA GLY A 107 -4.94 -4.80 11.52
C GLY A 107 -4.06 -6.03 11.28
N LEU A 108 -2.75 -5.84 11.15
CA LEU A 108 -1.77 -6.93 11.00
C LEU A 108 -1.72 -7.82 12.24
N GLN A 109 -1.70 -7.23 13.43
CA GLN A 109 -1.70 -7.95 14.71
C GLN A 109 -2.95 -8.82 14.85
N ARG A 110 -4.14 -8.27 14.61
CA ARG A 110 -5.39 -9.04 14.65
C ARG A 110 -5.42 -10.15 13.60
N ALA A 111 -4.99 -9.86 12.37
CA ALA A 111 -4.97 -10.86 11.30
C ALA A 111 -3.99 -12.02 11.58
N ALA A 112 -2.93 -11.80 12.37
CA ALA A 112 -2.02 -12.87 12.79
C ALA A 112 -2.71 -13.93 13.67
N HIS A 113 -3.84 -13.58 14.30
CA HIS A 113 -4.65 -14.51 15.10
C HIS A 113 -5.77 -15.21 14.30
N VAL A 114 -5.95 -14.86 13.02
CA VAL A 114 -6.92 -15.52 12.14
C VAL A 114 -6.23 -16.60 11.33
N ALA A 115 -6.58 -17.87 11.54
CA ALA A 115 -5.87 -19.02 10.96
C ALA A 115 -5.63 -18.93 9.43
N GLN A 116 -6.60 -18.37 8.69
CA GLN A 116 -6.51 -18.22 7.23
C GLN A 116 -5.59 -17.07 6.78
N LEU A 117 -5.38 -16.06 7.64
CA LEU A 117 -4.58 -14.86 7.34
C LEU A 117 -3.18 -14.93 7.95
N ALA A 118 -3.01 -15.61 9.08
CA ALA A 118 -1.73 -15.74 9.79
C ALA A 118 -0.53 -16.06 8.86
N PRO A 119 -0.57 -17.09 7.98
CA PRO A 119 0.56 -17.38 7.08
C PRO A 119 0.75 -16.34 5.98
N VAL A 120 -0.28 -15.55 5.67
CA VAL A 120 -0.23 -14.46 4.67
C VAL A 120 0.43 -13.24 5.30
N VAL A 121 -0.09 -12.75 6.43
CA VAL A 121 0.44 -11.55 7.10
C VAL A 121 1.81 -11.77 7.71
N ALA A 122 2.23 -13.01 7.99
CA ALA A 122 3.60 -13.33 8.36
C ALA A 122 4.64 -12.99 7.25
N ARG A 123 4.20 -12.75 6.01
CA ARG A 123 5.06 -12.28 4.91
C ARG A 123 5.11 -10.75 4.79
N MET A 124 4.34 -10.03 5.60
CA MET A 124 4.18 -8.58 5.56
C MET A 124 4.97 -7.95 6.71
N GLN A 125 5.87 -7.02 6.39
CA GLN A 125 6.65 -6.27 7.37
C GLN A 125 6.39 -4.78 7.20
N LEU A 126 5.82 -4.15 8.23
CA LEU A 126 5.52 -2.72 8.27
C LEU A 126 6.74 -1.91 8.71
N PHE A 127 7.00 -0.80 8.01
CA PHE A 127 7.96 0.24 8.32
C PHE A 127 7.23 1.58 8.40
N GLU A 128 7.29 2.22 9.56
CA GLU A 128 6.69 3.53 9.84
C GLU A 128 7.65 4.63 9.45
N SER A 129 7.76 4.86 8.15
CA SER A 129 8.73 5.79 7.57
C SER A 129 8.31 6.20 6.19
N ASN A 130 8.78 7.37 5.78
CA ASN A 130 8.64 7.82 4.40
C ASN A 130 9.50 6.96 3.47
N SER A 131 8.85 6.30 2.51
CA SER A 131 9.53 5.44 1.54
C SER A 131 10.54 6.20 0.68
N VAL A 132 10.34 7.49 0.41
CA VAL A 132 11.27 8.33 -0.34
C VAL A 132 12.66 8.37 0.31
N ASP A 133 12.69 8.42 1.64
CA ASP A 133 13.93 8.54 2.40
C ASP A 133 14.67 7.20 2.53
N VAL A 134 13.92 6.11 2.61
CA VAL A 134 14.48 4.77 2.92
C VAL A 134 14.84 3.98 1.67
N LEU A 135 14.01 4.02 0.62
CA LEU A 135 14.15 3.20 -0.59
C LEU A 135 15.55 3.27 -1.24
N PRO A 136 16.21 4.44 -1.38
CA PRO A 136 17.54 4.53 -1.98
C PRO A 136 18.63 3.77 -1.20
N SER A 137 18.41 3.53 0.09
CA SER A 137 19.38 2.89 1.00
C SER A 137 19.04 1.43 1.31
N LEU A 138 18.00 0.88 0.68
CA LEU A 138 17.50 -0.44 1.01
C LEU A 138 18.51 -1.53 0.60
N ALA A 139 19.05 -2.24 1.58
CA ALA A 139 20.07 -3.28 1.36
C ALA A 139 19.52 -4.58 0.75
N TYR A 140 18.20 -4.69 0.56
CA TYR A 140 17.56 -5.89 0.03
C TYR A 140 17.46 -5.84 -1.49
N LYS A 141 17.60 -7.00 -2.12
CA LYS A 141 17.22 -7.15 -3.51
C LYS A 141 15.70 -7.01 -3.63
N VAL A 142 15.26 -5.88 -4.19
CA VAL A 142 13.85 -5.62 -4.50
C VAL A 142 13.53 -6.19 -5.87
N ASP A 143 12.46 -6.97 -5.97
CA ASP A 143 11.99 -7.46 -7.26
C ASP A 143 10.95 -6.51 -7.86
N VAL A 144 10.04 -5.99 -7.03
CA VAL A 144 8.98 -5.06 -7.44
C VAL A 144 8.89 -3.92 -6.43
N VAL A 145 8.84 -2.67 -6.91
CA VAL A 145 8.31 -1.55 -6.12
C VAL A 145 6.90 -1.25 -6.59
N TYR A 146 5.96 -1.13 -5.67
CA TYR A 146 4.57 -0.80 -5.91
C TYR A 146 4.24 0.58 -5.35
N LEU A 147 3.59 1.40 -6.19
CA LEU A 147 3.18 2.76 -5.90
C LEU A 147 1.67 2.91 -6.18
N ASP A 148 0.90 3.32 -5.19
CA ASP A 148 -0.49 3.79 -5.29
C ASP A 148 -0.67 5.07 -4.46
N PRO A 149 0.11 6.14 -4.75
CA PRO A 149 -0.02 7.35 -3.95
C PRO A 149 -1.41 7.95 -4.17
N MET A 150 -1.97 8.52 -3.12
CA MET A 150 -3.19 9.29 -3.24
C MET A 150 -2.92 10.61 -3.98
N PHE A 151 -3.69 10.87 -5.04
CA PHE A 151 -3.49 12.05 -5.88
C PHE A 151 -4.60 13.10 -5.68
N PRO A 152 -4.26 14.40 -5.73
CA PRO A 152 -5.20 15.50 -5.48
C PRO A 152 -6.25 15.69 -6.58
N GLY A 153 -6.13 14.97 -7.71
CA GLY A 153 -7.03 15.07 -8.87
C GLY A 153 -8.37 14.32 -8.75
N ARG A 154 -8.88 14.03 -7.54
CA ARG A 154 -10.24 13.51 -7.39
C ARG A 154 -11.23 14.65 -7.61
N THR A 155 -11.68 14.83 -8.85
CA THR A 155 -12.95 15.52 -9.11
C THR A 155 -14.04 14.79 -8.35
N LYS A 156 -14.61 15.49 -7.35
CA LYS A 156 -15.93 15.33 -6.72
C LYS A 156 -16.79 14.17 -7.25
N SER A 157 -16.40 12.92 -7.02
CA SER A 157 -17.32 11.80 -7.19
C SER A 157 -17.71 11.35 -5.80
N ALA A 158 -18.99 11.56 -5.47
CA ALA A 158 -19.65 11.24 -4.22
C ALA A 158 -19.71 9.72 -3.90
N ALA A 159 -18.86 8.92 -4.56
CA ALA A 159 -18.81 7.47 -4.48
C ALA A 159 -17.41 6.93 -4.13
N VAL A 160 -16.51 7.77 -3.62
CA VAL A 160 -15.47 7.28 -2.71
C VAL A 160 -16.24 6.64 -1.54
N LYS A 161 -16.18 5.31 -1.42
CA LYS A 161 -16.89 4.56 -0.35
C LYS A 161 -16.74 5.35 0.94
N LYS A 162 -17.85 5.72 1.61
CA LYS A 162 -17.88 6.64 2.76
C LYS A 162 -16.69 6.48 3.74
N LYS A 163 -16.25 5.24 3.99
CA LYS A 163 -15.07 4.87 4.78
C LYS A 163 -13.74 5.55 4.40
N PHE A 164 -13.51 5.90 3.13
CA PHE A 164 -12.29 6.56 2.66
C PHE A 164 -12.35 8.10 2.78
N GLN A 165 -13.47 8.67 3.24
CA GLN A 165 -13.54 10.11 3.50
C GLN A 165 -12.65 10.51 4.68
N LEU A 166 -12.56 9.68 5.72
CA LEU A 166 -11.71 9.95 6.89
C LEU A 166 -10.22 10.03 6.52
N LEU A 167 -9.75 9.17 5.60
CA LEU A 167 -8.36 9.19 5.15
C LEU A 167 -8.00 10.50 4.43
N HIS A 168 -8.95 11.15 3.76
CA HIS A 168 -8.71 12.46 3.13
C HIS A 168 -8.41 13.59 4.13
N HIS A 169 -8.73 13.44 5.41
CA HIS A 169 -8.36 14.41 6.45
C HIS A 169 -6.91 14.23 6.92
N LEU A 170 -6.34 13.05 6.73
CA LEU A 170 -5.01 12.66 7.20
C LEU A 170 -3.97 12.76 6.08
N GLU A 171 -4.32 12.23 4.91
CA GLU A 171 -3.37 12.12 3.81
C GLU A 171 -3.12 13.47 3.15
N GLN A 172 -1.88 13.95 3.27
CA GLN A 172 -1.41 15.01 2.39
C GLN A 172 -1.20 14.43 0.98
N PRO A 173 -1.76 15.07 -0.07
CA PRO A 173 -1.51 14.63 -1.44
C PRO A 173 -0.01 14.50 -1.69
N CYS A 174 0.43 13.46 -2.41
CA CYS A 174 1.84 13.30 -2.76
C CYS A 174 2.36 14.59 -3.39
N THR A 175 3.22 15.31 -2.66
CA THR A 175 3.67 16.65 -3.02
C THR A 175 4.77 16.61 -4.08
N ASP A 176 5.46 15.47 -4.21
CA ASP A 176 6.51 15.26 -5.21
C ASP A 176 6.46 13.85 -5.84
N GLU A 177 5.71 13.73 -6.93
CA GLU A 177 5.65 12.51 -7.74
C GLU A 177 7.02 12.09 -8.30
N ARG A 178 7.91 13.07 -8.56
CA ARG A 178 9.24 12.79 -9.13
C ARG A 178 10.15 12.19 -8.08
N ALA A 179 10.15 12.73 -6.86
CA ALA A 179 10.92 12.17 -5.75
C ALA A 179 10.48 10.73 -5.46
N LEU A 180 9.18 10.45 -5.42
CA LEU A 180 8.65 9.10 -5.19
C LEU A 180 9.09 8.12 -6.30
N LEU A 181 8.93 8.50 -7.57
CA LEU A 181 9.37 7.65 -8.67
C LEU A 181 10.89 7.45 -8.68
N HIS A 182 11.67 8.50 -8.40
CA HIS A 182 13.12 8.42 -8.33
C HIS A 182 13.58 7.49 -7.21
N ALA A 183 13.01 7.60 -6.01
CA ALA A 183 13.31 6.70 -4.90
C ALA A 183 12.95 5.24 -5.23
N ALA A 184 11.79 5.01 -5.86
CA ALA A 184 11.39 3.67 -6.33
C ALA A 184 12.38 3.06 -7.34
N LEU A 185 12.92 3.87 -8.25
CA LEU A 185 13.94 3.44 -9.20
C LEU A 185 15.31 3.24 -8.53
N ALA A 186 15.66 4.07 -7.54
CA ALA A 186 16.91 3.98 -6.80
C ALA A 186 17.03 2.69 -5.97
N ALA A 187 15.90 2.08 -5.58
CA ALA A 187 15.86 0.75 -4.98
C ALA A 187 16.26 -0.39 -5.95
N ASN A 188 16.62 -0.06 -7.20
CA ASN A 188 17.05 -0.96 -8.27
C ASN A 188 16.14 -2.19 -8.48
N PRO A 189 14.80 -2.01 -8.61
CA PRO A 189 13.90 -3.13 -8.76
C PRO A 189 13.92 -3.71 -10.17
N ARG A 190 13.41 -4.93 -10.35
CA ARG A 190 13.17 -5.48 -11.70
C ARG A 190 12.05 -4.74 -12.43
N LYS A 191 11.09 -4.20 -11.69
CA LYS A 191 10.04 -3.30 -12.22
C LYS A 191 9.41 -2.46 -11.12
N VAL A 192 8.91 -1.30 -11.52
CA VAL A 192 8.04 -0.45 -10.72
C VAL A 192 6.62 -0.57 -11.26
N LEU A 193 5.66 -0.78 -10.37
CA LEU A 193 4.23 -0.81 -10.66
C LEU A 193 3.58 0.44 -10.11
N VAL A 194 2.83 1.14 -10.93
CA VAL A 194 2.09 2.34 -10.52
C VAL A 194 0.61 2.12 -10.78
N LYS A 195 -0.20 2.09 -9.71
CA LYS A 195 -1.66 2.03 -9.84
C LYS A 195 -2.20 3.41 -10.16
N ARG A 196 -3.08 3.47 -11.16
CA ARG A 196 -3.70 4.71 -11.62
C ARG A 196 -5.16 4.50 -12.02
N PRO A 197 -6.05 5.48 -11.81
CA PRO A 197 -7.33 5.52 -12.52
C PRO A 197 -7.11 5.50 -14.03
N LEU A 198 -8.04 4.90 -14.79
CA LEU A 198 -7.88 4.67 -16.24
C LEU A 198 -7.50 5.92 -17.05
N LYS A 199 -8.00 7.10 -16.67
CA LYS A 199 -7.79 8.37 -17.39
C LYS A 199 -6.80 9.31 -16.70
N ALA A 200 -6.22 8.91 -15.57
CA ALA A 200 -5.25 9.76 -14.87
C ALA A 200 -3.95 9.86 -15.69
N PRO A 201 -3.20 10.98 -15.63
CA PRO A 201 -1.86 11.09 -16.21
C PRO A 201 -0.92 9.99 -15.70
N THR A 202 0.21 9.77 -16.33
CA THR A 202 1.24 8.88 -15.75
C THR A 202 1.94 9.58 -14.57
N LEU A 203 2.48 8.80 -13.63
CA LEU A 203 3.22 9.35 -12.49
C LEU A 203 4.48 10.07 -12.98
N ALA A 204 4.69 11.30 -12.50
CA ALA A 204 5.81 12.16 -12.85
C ALA A 204 5.97 12.40 -14.37
N ALA A 205 4.86 12.30 -15.13
CA ALA A 205 4.86 12.31 -16.60
C ALA A 205 5.80 11.27 -17.24
N SER A 206 6.19 10.23 -16.48
CA SER A 206 7.05 9.16 -16.97
C SER A 206 6.26 8.22 -17.87
N ARG A 207 6.88 7.77 -18.97
CA ARG A 207 6.25 6.82 -19.89
C ARG A 207 6.45 5.39 -19.37
N PRO A 208 5.38 4.62 -19.09
CA PRO A 208 5.54 3.22 -18.73
C PRO A 208 6.04 2.38 -19.91
N SER A 209 6.75 1.29 -19.61
CA SER A 209 7.13 0.27 -20.60
C SER A 209 5.90 -0.41 -21.20
N TYR A 210 4.91 -0.68 -20.36
CA TYR A 210 3.58 -1.15 -20.75
C TYR A 210 2.56 -0.88 -19.62
N SER A 211 1.27 -0.97 -19.94
CA SER A 211 0.20 -0.83 -18.93
C SER A 211 -0.76 -2.01 -18.98
N LEU A 212 -1.20 -2.46 -17.80
CA LEU A 212 -2.23 -3.49 -17.64
C LEU A 212 -3.56 -2.82 -17.30
N LEU A 213 -4.54 -2.94 -18.19
CA LEU A 213 -5.85 -2.31 -18.04
C LEU A 213 -6.83 -3.21 -17.27
N GLY A 214 -7.48 -2.63 -16.27
CA GLY A 214 -8.63 -3.20 -15.56
C GLY A 214 -9.92 -2.47 -15.90
N LYS A 215 -10.97 -2.72 -15.11
CA LYS A 215 -12.29 -2.07 -15.30
C LYS A 215 -12.32 -0.62 -14.82
N ALA A 216 -11.62 -0.30 -13.73
CA ALA A 216 -11.64 1.01 -13.08
C ALA A 216 -10.24 1.62 -12.90
N VAL A 217 -9.23 0.77 -12.79
CA VAL A 217 -7.82 1.15 -12.63
C VAL A 217 -6.98 0.48 -13.70
N ARG A 218 -5.78 1.02 -13.91
CA ARG A 218 -4.69 0.40 -14.65
C ARG A 218 -3.45 0.34 -13.78
N PHE A 219 -2.53 -0.55 -14.15
CA PHE A 219 -1.17 -0.57 -13.60
C PHE A 219 -0.20 -0.20 -14.70
N ASP A 220 0.44 0.95 -14.56
CA ASP A 220 1.53 1.40 -15.41
C ASP A 220 2.81 0.70 -14.91
N VAL A 221 3.48 -0.05 -15.79
CA VAL A 221 4.68 -0.83 -15.46
C VAL A 221 5.91 -0.21 -16.08
N ILE A 222 6.87 0.15 -15.25
CA ILE A 222 8.18 0.66 -15.65
C ILE A 222 9.19 -0.46 -15.42
N VAL A 223 9.89 -0.88 -16.46
CA VAL A 223 11.00 -1.84 -16.37
C VAL A 223 12.29 -1.04 -16.51
N PRO A 224 13.06 -0.85 -15.42
CA PRO A 224 14.35 -0.19 -15.50
C PRO A 224 15.29 -0.96 -16.44
N PRO A 225 16.17 -0.28 -17.19
CA PRO A 225 17.22 -0.95 -17.92
C PRO A 225 18.08 -1.73 -16.93
N HIS A 226 18.11 -3.05 -17.05
CA HIS A 226 19.02 -3.86 -16.26
C HIS A 226 20.44 -3.53 -16.72
N THR A 227 21.22 -2.87 -15.88
CA THR A 227 22.67 -2.98 -16.00
C THR A 227 22.98 -4.45 -15.76
N LEU A 228 23.45 -5.14 -16.80
CA LEU A 228 24.10 -6.44 -16.62
C LEU A 228 25.27 -6.19 -15.67
N SER A 229 25.06 -6.47 -14.38
CA SER A 229 26.17 -6.59 -13.44
C SER A 229 27.06 -7.69 -14.01
N GLN A 230 28.27 -7.32 -14.44
CA GLN A 230 29.36 -8.25 -14.69
C GLN A 230 29.68 -9.04 -13.42
#